data_AF-A0A0D0BAD7-F1
#
_entry.id   AF-A0A0D0BAD7-F1
#
_cell.length_a   1.000
_cell.length_b   1.000
_cell.length_c   1.000
_cell.angle_alpha   90.00
_cell.angle_beta   90.00
_cell.angle_gamma   90.00
#
_symmetry.space_group_name_H-M   'P 1'
#
loop_
_entity.id
_entity.type
_entity.pdbx_description
1 polymer ?
#
loop_
_entity_poly.entity_id
_entity_poly.type
_entity_poly.pdbx_seq_one_letter_code
_entity_poly.pdbx_strand_id
1 'polypeptide(L)'
;MLETLNELLKTQLHHLTSSLTSLTHMSYPTFVSLYTSTSAFSSSLSEFSSSLDSLLDDSLPALESSMSNWNAETALVLATRRKTLTMLESYDKLRDLLDIPLLINTCVRNSYFSEALSLAAYARGLISHYPSPPLILTSVLAEIEGAFGEEEEIAPSFLSGRELCLKGSLESLRRDIFRITDAEGKLSSRDQEDLAKYLGKYVGLWREGVYDLITQYESIFLTHPLQDASPMKLHALLTTYVLHVFRTQLLPLLVSIHSSQPPIASLPMSALPSLVTQLTYCAAALACVGAEFRSTLARCVNNANRFISNFEWNTPIKNSRDTLDSPTAERKVNPHSPSAWLLTKEALESNHLPSSSSTVPSHNPPSLLTSYLPLAIHANEVIEVLNSLRACAPISAARGYT
;
A
#
# COMPACT_ATOMS: atom_id res chain seq x y z
N MET A 1 101.95 61.28 93.37
CA MET A 1 101.49 61.50 91.98
C MET A 1 100.45 60.47 91.52
N LEU A 2 100.59 59.18 91.87
CA LEU A 2 99.53 58.18 91.59
C LEU A 2 98.26 58.36 92.46
N GLU A 3 98.38 58.75 93.73
CA GLU A 3 97.19 58.97 94.59
C GLU A 3 96.35 60.17 94.17
N THR A 4 96.98 61.25 93.73
CA THR A 4 96.30 62.47 93.27
C THR A 4 95.54 62.26 91.96
N LEU A 5 96.05 61.42 91.05
CA LEU A 5 95.34 61.04 89.82
C LEU A 5 94.16 60.11 90.11
N ASN A 6 94.29 59.21 91.08
CA ASN A 6 93.23 58.31 91.52
C ASN A 6 92.09 59.08 92.24
N GLU A 7 92.41 60.09 93.05
CA GLU A 7 91.42 61.01 93.62
C GLU A 7 90.71 61.85 92.55
N LEU A 8 91.45 62.38 91.56
CA LEU A 8 90.85 63.14 90.46
C LEU A 8 89.93 62.26 89.59
N LEU A 9 90.34 61.02 89.32
CA LEU A 9 89.53 60.07 88.55
C LEU A 9 88.31 59.61 89.34
N LYS A 10 88.43 59.42 90.66
CA LYS A 10 87.28 59.16 91.54
C LYS A 10 86.32 60.33 91.57
N THR A 11 86.78 61.57 91.64
CA THR A 11 85.91 62.76 91.67
C THR A 11 85.22 63.00 90.32
N GLN A 12 85.91 62.80 89.19
CA GLN A 12 85.30 62.85 87.86
C GLN A 12 84.32 61.71 87.62
N LEU A 13 84.65 60.50 88.08
CA LEU A 13 83.73 59.36 88.07
C LEU A 13 82.52 59.69 88.93
N HIS A 14 82.70 60.25 90.13
CA HIS A 14 81.59 60.65 91.01
C HIS A 14 80.70 61.72 90.37
N HIS A 15 81.30 62.69 89.68
CA HIS A 15 80.59 63.75 88.96
C HIS A 15 79.82 63.21 87.74
N LEU A 16 80.41 62.29 86.96
CA LEU A 16 79.74 61.62 85.86
C LEU A 16 78.64 60.69 86.35
N THR A 17 78.87 59.90 87.40
CA THR A 17 77.81 59.10 88.02
C THR A 17 76.72 59.98 88.60
N SER A 18 77.03 61.11 89.25
CA SER A 18 76.02 62.04 89.77
C SER A 18 75.22 62.67 88.63
N SER A 19 75.88 63.05 87.53
CA SER A 19 75.23 63.60 86.34
C SER A 19 74.37 62.57 85.61
N LEU A 20 74.85 61.32 85.48
CA LEU A 20 74.05 60.20 84.95
C LEU A 20 72.93 59.81 85.90
N THR A 21 73.14 59.87 87.22
CA THR A 21 72.10 59.56 88.22
C THR A 21 71.02 60.65 88.19
N SER A 22 71.41 61.92 88.07
CA SER A 22 70.50 63.04 87.89
C SER A 22 69.74 62.93 86.56
N LEU A 23 70.44 62.68 85.45
CA LEU A 23 69.81 62.51 84.15
C LEU A 23 68.85 61.31 84.14
N THR A 24 69.29 60.15 84.63
CA THR A 24 68.45 58.95 84.74
C THR A 24 67.27 59.18 85.67
N HIS A 25 67.41 59.94 86.77
CA HIS A 25 66.29 60.24 87.66
C HIS A 25 65.32 61.29 87.07
N MET A 26 65.83 62.25 86.30
CA MET A 26 65.02 63.28 85.65
C MET A 26 64.31 62.77 84.39
N SER A 27 64.95 61.89 83.63
CA SER A 27 64.41 61.32 82.39
C SER A 27 64.06 59.84 82.51
N TYR A 28 63.96 59.30 83.73
CA TYR A 28 63.47 57.93 83.97
C TYR A 28 62.12 57.68 83.29
N PRO A 29 61.12 58.58 83.37
CA PRO A 29 59.82 58.34 82.75
C PRO A 29 59.88 58.21 81.22
N THR A 30 60.79 58.94 80.56
CA THR A 30 60.94 58.86 79.10
C THR A 30 61.67 57.60 78.69
N PHE A 31 62.68 57.15 79.45
CA PHE A 31 63.32 55.85 79.21
C PHE A 31 62.38 54.67 79.46
N VAL A 32 61.54 54.73 80.49
CA VAL A 32 60.50 53.72 80.73
C VAL A 32 59.48 53.72 79.61
N SER A 33 58.97 54.89 79.18
CA SER A 33 58.03 55.01 78.06
C SER A 33 58.60 54.49 76.74
N LEU A 34 59.89 54.78 76.47
CA LEU A 34 60.60 54.30 75.29
C LEU A 34 60.79 52.78 75.36
N TYR A 35 61.18 52.25 76.52
CA TYR A 35 61.31 50.81 76.74
C TYR A 35 59.96 50.11 76.58
N THR A 36 58.88 50.62 77.17
CA THR A 36 57.53 50.04 77.03
C THR A 36 57.03 50.11 75.61
N SER A 37 57.29 51.20 74.89
CA SER A 37 56.91 51.34 73.48
C SER A 37 57.71 50.40 72.58
N THR A 38 59.00 50.22 72.87
CA THR A 38 59.89 49.33 72.12
C THR A 38 59.58 47.86 72.41
N SER A 39 59.30 47.51 73.67
CA SER A 39 58.91 46.15 74.05
C SER A 39 57.54 45.78 73.48
N ALA A 40 56.57 46.71 73.52
CA ALA A 40 55.26 46.53 72.89
C ALA A 40 55.37 46.40 71.36
N PHE A 41 56.24 47.19 70.73
CA PHE A 41 56.53 47.05 69.30
C PHE A 41 57.18 45.71 68.97
N SER A 42 58.14 45.25 69.78
CA SER A 42 58.78 43.94 69.59
C SER A 42 57.81 42.79 69.78
N SER A 43 56.87 42.87 70.74
CA SER A 43 55.85 41.85 70.92
C SER A 43 54.86 41.83 69.75
N SER A 44 54.38 42.99 69.29
CA SER A 44 53.51 43.07 68.12
C SER A 44 54.21 42.60 66.84
N LEU A 45 55.51 42.86 66.69
CA LEU A 45 56.29 42.34 65.58
C LEU A 45 56.42 40.80 65.65
N SER A 46 56.58 40.24 66.85
CA SER A 46 56.62 38.78 67.04
C SER A 46 55.27 38.12 66.79
N GLU A 47 54.17 38.75 67.19
CA GLU A 47 52.79 38.30 66.89
C GLU A 47 52.47 38.41 65.39
N PHE A 48 52.97 39.45 64.73
CA PHE A 48 52.84 39.60 63.29
C PHE A 48 53.65 38.54 62.55
N SER A 49 54.88 38.25 63.00
CA SER A 49 55.70 37.17 62.45
C SER A 49 55.01 35.83 62.61
N SER A 50 54.51 35.50 63.80
CA SER A 50 53.83 34.22 64.03
C SER A 50 52.51 34.10 63.24
N SER A 51 51.80 35.21 63.04
CA SER A 51 50.62 35.22 62.16
C SER A 51 51.00 34.99 60.71
N LEU A 52 52.09 35.58 60.22
CA LEU A 52 52.62 35.32 58.88
C LEU A 52 53.12 33.89 58.72
N ASP A 53 53.79 33.34 59.72
CA ASP A 53 54.24 31.95 59.71
C ASP A 53 53.03 31.00 59.68
N SER A 54 51.99 31.26 60.48
CA SER A 54 50.75 30.46 60.42
C SER A 54 50.01 30.59 59.07
N LEU A 55 50.07 31.78 58.46
CA LEU A 55 49.45 32.02 57.16
C LEU A 55 50.19 31.23 56.07
N LEU A 56 51.52 31.25 56.12
CA LEU A 56 52.39 30.60 55.15
C LEU A 56 52.37 29.08 55.28
N ASP A 57 52.47 28.56 56.50
CA ASP A 57 52.65 27.13 56.75
C ASP A 57 51.32 26.36 56.78
N ASP A 58 50.25 26.93 57.33
CA ASP A 58 48.97 26.21 57.51
C ASP A 58 47.89 26.65 56.51
N SER A 59 47.62 27.96 56.43
CA SER A 59 46.43 28.43 55.71
C SER A 59 46.55 28.34 54.18
N LEU A 60 47.75 28.62 53.64
CA LEU A 60 47.99 28.64 52.20
C LEU A 60 48.04 27.22 51.60
N PRO A 61 48.69 26.22 52.23
CA PRO A 61 48.62 24.83 51.78
C PRO A 61 47.23 24.19 51.99
N ALA A 62 46.50 24.56 53.05
CA ALA A 62 45.11 24.14 53.22
C ALA A 62 44.20 24.68 52.10
N LEU A 63 44.43 25.92 51.67
CA LEU A 63 43.72 26.49 50.52
C LEU A 63 44.12 25.79 49.22
N GLU A 64 45.40 25.51 49.00
CA GLU A 64 45.88 24.81 47.80
C GLU A 64 45.34 23.38 47.71
N SER A 65 45.33 22.63 48.81
CA SER A 65 44.76 21.29 48.86
C SER A 65 43.25 21.29 48.64
N SER A 66 42.52 22.25 49.21
CA SER A 66 41.08 22.43 48.95
C SER A 66 40.81 22.81 47.49
N MET A 67 41.63 23.68 46.90
CA MET A 67 41.55 24.05 45.48
C MET A 67 41.82 22.86 44.56
N SER A 68 42.78 22.00 44.91
CA SER A 68 43.08 20.77 44.17
C SER A 68 41.93 19.77 44.26
N ASN A 69 41.36 19.57 45.46
CA ASN A 69 40.20 18.70 45.63
C ASN A 69 38.97 19.23 44.89
N TRP A 70 38.72 20.55 44.95
CA TRP A 70 37.66 21.19 44.20
C TRP A 70 37.84 21.04 42.69
N ASN A 71 39.07 21.18 42.17
CA ASN A 71 39.37 20.93 40.76
C ASN A 71 39.10 19.46 40.36
N ALA A 72 39.42 18.49 41.21
CA ALA A 72 39.14 17.07 40.95
C ALA A 72 37.63 16.77 40.93
N GLU A 73 36.88 17.27 41.91
CA GLU A 73 35.43 17.10 41.98
C GLU A 73 34.71 17.83 40.83
N THR A 74 35.11 19.07 40.54
CA THR A 74 34.54 19.84 39.43
C THR A 74 34.87 19.22 38.07
N ALA A 75 36.02 18.56 37.90
CA ALA A 75 36.33 17.86 36.65
C ALA A 75 35.30 16.77 36.31
N LEU A 76 34.83 16.01 37.31
CA LEU A 76 33.77 15.01 37.10
C LEU A 76 32.44 15.67 36.75
N VAL A 77 32.06 16.73 37.46
CA VAL A 77 30.82 17.48 37.19
C VAL A 77 30.85 18.16 35.83
N LEU A 78 32.01 18.69 35.42
CA LEU A 78 32.19 19.26 34.08
C LEU A 78 32.14 18.18 33.01
N ALA A 79 32.69 16.99 33.27
CA ALA A 79 32.60 15.87 32.34
C ALA A 79 31.16 15.39 32.15
N THR A 80 30.37 15.27 33.23
CA THR A 80 28.95 14.93 33.13
C THR A 80 28.15 16.04 32.44
N ARG A 81 28.42 17.31 32.77
CA ARG A 81 27.80 18.46 32.11
C ARG A 81 28.11 18.52 30.61
N ARG A 82 29.35 18.23 30.21
CA ARG A 82 29.72 18.13 28.78
C ARG A 82 28.93 17.03 28.09
N LYS A 83 28.84 15.84 28.70
CA LYS A 83 28.04 14.72 28.17
C LYS A 83 26.55 15.09 28.05
N THR A 84 25.96 15.74 29.05
CA THR A 84 24.55 16.14 29.00
C THR A 84 24.28 17.24 27.99
N LEU A 85 25.20 18.19 27.80
CA LEU A 85 25.08 19.19 26.74
C LEU A 85 25.17 18.56 25.35
N THR A 86 26.13 17.65 25.12
CA THR A 86 26.21 16.90 23.86
C THR A 86 24.95 16.08 23.62
N MET A 87 24.40 15.44 24.65
CA MET A 87 23.13 14.72 24.55
C MET A 87 21.98 15.67 24.18
N LEU A 88 21.90 16.84 24.82
CA LEU A 88 20.88 17.86 24.57
C LEU A 88 20.96 18.41 23.14
N GLU A 89 22.17 18.65 22.63
CA GLU A 89 22.39 19.07 21.23
C GLU A 89 21.95 17.98 20.23
N SER A 90 22.11 16.71 20.59
CA SER A 90 21.71 15.57 19.76
C SER A 90 20.28 15.09 20.00
N TYR A 91 19.55 15.68 20.95
CA TYR A 91 18.26 15.18 21.44
C TYR A 91 17.21 15.13 20.33
N ASP A 92 17.10 16.20 19.53
CA ASP A 92 16.10 16.26 18.46
C ASP A 92 16.33 15.16 17.42
N LYS A 93 17.60 14.93 17.04
CA LYS A 93 17.96 13.87 16.09
C LYS A 93 17.68 12.47 16.64
N LEU A 94 17.89 12.28 17.94
CA LEU A 94 17.64 11.01 18.61
C LEU A 94 16.13 10.75 18.78
N ARG A 95 15.35 11.81 18.99
CA ARG A 95 13.90 11.77 18.96
C ARG A 95 13.39 11.41 17.56
N ASP A 96 13.87 12.07 16.53
CA ASP A 96 13.49 11.76 15.14
C ASP A 96 13.76 10.30 14.80
N LEU A 97 14.90 9.76 15.27
CA LEU A 97 15.27 8.35 15.09
C LEU A 97 14.32 7.38 15.82
N LEU A 98 13.89 7.73 17.03
CA LEU A 98 12.93 6.94 17.81
C LEU A 98 11.49 7.05 17.26
N ASP A 99 11.19 8.09 16.49
CA ASP A 99 9.89 8.25 15.83
C ASP A 99 9.76 7.40 14.56
N ILE A 100 10.87 6.93 13.96
CA ILE A 100 10.87 6.13 12.72
C ILE A 100 10.03 4.83 12.83
N PRO A 101 10.17 3.98 13.87
CA PRO A 101 9.35 2.76 14.00
C PRO A 101 7.86 3.06 14.13
N LEU A 102 7.49 4.12 14.85
CA LEU A 102 6.10 4.55 14.98
C LEU A 102 5.54 5.02 13.64
N LEU A 103 6.33 5.78 12.89
CA LEU A 103 5.96 6.26 11.56
C LEU A 103 5.79 5.10 10.58
N ILE A 104 6.70 4.11 10.61
CA ILE A 104 6.61 2.90 9.79
C ILE A 104 5.34 2.11 10.12
N ASN A 105 5.05 1.87 11.41
CA ASN A 105 3.79 1.22 11.82
C ASN A 105 2.55 1.97 11.33
N THR A 106 2.59 3.30 11.34
CA THR A 106 1.50 4.14 10.83
C THR A 106 1.37 4.04 9.31
N CYS A 107 2.49 4.05 8.58
CA CYS A 107 2.52 3.87 7.12
C CYS A 107 2.01 2.49 6.71
N VAL A 108 2.43 1.43 7.40
CA VAL A 108 2.00 0.05 7.14
C VAL A 108 0.49 -0.09 7.36
N ARG A 109 -0.04 0.39 8.49
CA ARG A 109 -1.49 0.42 8.77
C ARG A 109 -2.30 1.20 7.74
N ASN A 110 -1.74 2.27 7.19
CA ASN A 110 -2.38 3.10 6.17
C ASN A 110 -2.11 2.61 4.73
N SER A 111 -1.44 1.47 4.55
CA SER A 111 -1.06 0.89 3.26
C SER A 111 -0.06 1.70 2.41
N TYR A 112 0.71 2.60 3.03
CA TYR A 112 1.80 3.38 2.40
C TYR A 112 3.14 2.63 2.49
N PHE A 113 3.26 1.52 1.76
CA PHE A 113 4.43 0.64 1.83
C PHE A 113 5.68 1.22 1.16
N SER A 114 5.52 2.05 0.12
CA SER A 114 6.65 2.73 -0.54
C SER A 114 7.40 3.62 0.44
N GLU A 115 6.66 4.42 1.20
CA GLU A 115 7.16 5.34 2.21
C GLU A 115 7.79 4.56 3.36
N ALA A 116 7.09 3.53 3.87
CA ALA A 116 7.62 2.64 4.90
C ALA A 116 8.96 2.00 4.49
N LEU A 117 9.05 1.47 3.27
CA LEU A 117 10.28 0.85 2.74
C LEU A 117 11.41 1.86 2.56
N SER A 118 11.11 3.09 2.13
CA SER A 118 12.11 4.15 2.03
C SER A 118 12.66 4.59 3.39
N LEU A 119 11.79 4.69 4.40
CA LEU A 119 12.17 4.96 5.79
C LEU A 119 13.03 3.83 6.37
N ALA A 120 12.67 2.57 6.07
CA ALA A 120 13.45 1.41 6.47
C ALA A 120 14.83 1.39 5.79
N ALA A 121 14.90 1.70 4.50
CA ALA A 121 16.16 1.83 3.76
C ALA A 121 17.04 2.95 4.32
N TYR A 122 16.44 4.08 4.70
CA TYR A 122 17.13 5.18 5.37
C TYR A 122 17.71 4.74 6.72
N ALA A 123 16.92 4.07 7.58
CA ALA A 123 17.39 3.56 8.88
C ALA A 123 18.54 2.55 8.74
N ARG A 124 18.47 1.64 7.77
CA ARG A 124 19.57 0.70 7.46
C ARG A 124 20.81 1.42 6.94
N GLY A 125 20.63 2.40 6.06
CA GLY A 125 21.71 3.23 5.54
C GLY A 125 22.45 3.98 6.65
N LEU A 126 21.70 4.53 7.61
CA LEU A 126 22.26 5.25 8.75
C LEU A 126 23.18 4.37 9.61
N ILE A 127 22.87 3.08 9.75
CA ILE A 127 23.67 2.13 10.53
C ILE A 127 24.94 1.72 9.80
N SER A 128 24.88 1.62 8.48
CA SER A 128 26.07 1.33 7.66
C SER A 128 27.16 2.42 7.79
N HIS A 129 26.78 3.64 8.19
CA HIS A 129 27.72 4.74 8.44
C HIS A 129 28.46 4.64 9.78
N TYR A 130 28.03 3.79 10.71
CA TYR A 130 28.67 3.63 12.01
C TYR A 130 29.35 2.25 12.12
N PRO A 131 30.70 2.17 12.15
CA PRO A 131 31.43 0.90 12.27
C PRO A 131 31.12 0.14 13.58
N SER A 132 30.76 0.86 14.64
CA SER A 132 30.25 0.32 15.90
C SER A 132 28.86 0.91 16.17
N PRO A 133 27.77 0.22 15.80
CA PRO A 133 26.44 0.77 15.94
C PRO A 133 26.06 0.90 17.42
N PRO A 134 25.58 2.07 17.87
CA PRO A 134 25.02 2.21 19.22
C PRO A 134 23.77 1.33 19.40
N LEU A 135 23.57 0.82 20.63
CA LEU A 135 22.48 -0.11 20.98
C LEU A 135 21.07 0.40 20.61
N ILE A 136 20.88 1.73 20.62
CA ILE A 136 19.61 2.37 20.26
C ILE A 136 19.29 2.09 18.78
N LEU A 137 20.28 2.19 17.89
CA LEU A 137 20.09 1.95 16.46
C LEU A 137 19.80 0.48 16.16
N THR A 138 20.44 -0.45 16.87
CA THR A 138 20.14 -1.88 16.74
C THR A 138 18.74 -2.23 17.25
N SER A 139 18.29 -1.58 18.34
CA SER A 139 16.92 -1.73 18.84
C SER A 139 15.88 -1.22 17.85
N VAL A 140 16.13 -0.03 17.28
CA VAL A 140 15.27 0.59 16.28
C VAL A 140 15.16 -0.31 15.04
N LEU A 141 16.26 -0.90 14.54
CA LEU A 141 16.17 -1.85 13.43
C LEU A 141 15.36 -3.10 13.76
N ALA A 142 15.57 -3.69 14.94
CA ALA A 142 14.82 -4.87 15.33
C ALA A 142 13.31 -4.59 15.40
N GLU A 143 12.93 -3.40 15.87
CA GLU A 143 11.53 -2.95 15.89
C GLU A 143 10.99 -2.67 14.49
N ILE A 144 11.81 -2.09 13.60
CA ILE A 144 11.46 -1.89 12.18
C ILE A 144 11.26 -3.24 11.48
N GLU A 145 12.17 -4.20 11.67
CA GLU A 145 12.05 -5.56 11.11
C GLU A 145 10.83 -6.29 11.68
N GLY A 146 10.51 -6.09 12.96
CA GLY A 146 9.27 -6.58 13.57
C GLY A 146 8.01 -5.95 12.94
N ALA A 147 8.03 -4.66 12.61
CA ALA A 147 6.91 -3.97 11.95
C ALA A 147 6.65 -4.44 10.51
N PHE A 148 7.67 -4.96 9.81
CA PHE A 148 7.50 -5.61 8.49
C PHE A 148 7.29 -7.12 8.59
N GLY A 149 7.42 -7.70 9.79
CA GLY A 149 7.33 -9.15 10.03
C GLY A 149 5.93 -9.72 9.80
N GLU A 150 4.90 -8.88 9.72
CA GLU A 150 3.57 -9.32 9.32
C GLU A 150 3.48 -9.35 7.79
N GLU A 151 3.95 -10.43 7.16
CA GLU A 151 3.64 -10.76 5.75
C GLU A 151 2.12 -10.68 5.50
N GLU A 152 1.30 -10.89 6.54
CA GLU A 152 -0.16 -10.71 6.56
C GLU A 152 -0.61 -9.27 6.21
N GLU A 153 0.20 -8.22 6.44
CA GLU A 153 -0.13 -6.83 6.08
C GLU A 153 0.39 -6.44 4.68
N ILE A 154 1.48 -7.05 4.21
CA ILE A 154 2.09 -6.77 2.90
C ILE A 154 1.35 -7.51 1.77
N ALA A 155 0.88 -8.73 2.03
CA ALA A 155 0.12 -9.53 1.08
C ALA A 155 -1.17 -8.83 0.54
N PRO A 156 -2.08 -8.29 1.38
CA PRO A 156 -3.28 -7.63 0.89
C PRO A 156 -2.99 -6.31 0.16
N SER A 157 -1.93 -5.60 0.51
CA SER A 157 -1.56 -4.35 -0.15
C SER A 157 -0.93 -4.58 -1.52
N PHE A 158 -0.13 -5.63 -1.67
CA PHE A 158 0.35 -6.10 -2.97
C PHE A 158 -0.83 -6.38 -3.90
N LEU A 159 -1.82 -7.15 -3.42
CA LEU A 159 -3.02 -7.49 -4.19
C LEU A 159 -3.82 -6.23 -4.57
N SER A 160 -4.05 -5.32 -3.62
CA SER A 160 -4.80 -4.06 -3.85
C SER A 160 -4.11 -3.14 -4.86
N GLY A 161 -2.79 -2.92 -4.73
CA GLY A 161 -2.04 -2.05 -5.65
C GLY A 161 -1.98 -2.59 -7.07
N ARG A 162 -1.82 -3.91 -7.21
CA ARG A 162 -1.82 -4.56 -8.52
C ARG A 162 -3.23 -4.66 -9.12
N GLU A 163 -4.26 -4.88 -8.30
CA GLU A 163 -5.65 -4.82 -8.74
C GLU A 163 -5.97 -3.45 -9.34
N LEU A 164 -5.51 -2.35 -8.74
CA LEU A 164 -5.71 -1.01 -9.27
C LEU A 164 -5.09 -0.85 -10.67
N CYS A 165 -3.90 -1.42 -10.88
CA CYS A 165 -3.23 -1.43 -12.19
C CYS A 165 -4.01 -2.26 -13.22
N LEU A 166 -4.43 -3.46 -12.85
CA LEU A 166 -5.26 -4.32 -13.70
C LEU A 166 -6.57 -3.62 -14.07
N LYS A 167 -7.24 -3.03 -13.09
CA LYS A 167 -8.46 -2.25 -13.29
C LYS A 167 -8.21 -1.10 -14.27
N GLY A 168 -7.12 -0.34 -14.10
CA GLY A 168 -6.74 0.73 -15.02
C GLY A 168 -6.65 0.28 -16.49
N SER A 169 -6.08 -0.91 -16.74
CA SER A 169 -5.98 -1.51 -18.07
C SER A 169 -7.34 -1.94 -18.65
N LEU A 170 -8.21 -2.48 -17.79
CA LEU A 170 -9.52 -3.02 -18.18
C LEU A 170 -10.61 -1.95 -18.34
N GLU A 171 -10.47 -0.80 -17.69
CA GLU A 171 -11.52 0.22 -17.62
C GLU A 171 -11.85 0.87 -18.97
N SER A 172 -10.92 0.96 -19.93
CA SER A 172 -11.25 1.49 -21.26
C SER A 172 -12.22 0.56 -22.00
N LEU A 173 -11.88 -0.73 -22.05
CA LEU A 173 -12.70 -1.77 -22.66
C LEU A 173 -14.04 -1.91 -21.96
N ARG A 174 -14.05 -1.84 -20.62
CA ARG A 174 -15.28 -1.85 -19.82
C ARG A 174 -16.22 -0.73 -20.26
N ARG A 175 -15.73 0.51 -20.33
CA ARG A 175 -16.56 1.65 -20.76
C ARG A 175 -17.12 1.47 -22.16
N ASP A 176 -16.31 0.97 -23.10
CA ASP A 176 -16.75 0.77 -24.47
C ASP A 176 -17.81 -0.33 -24.59
N ILE A 177 -17.68 -1.43 -23.83
CA ILE A 177 -18.71 -2.50 -23.74
C ILE A 177 -20.04 -1.94 -23.20
N PHE A 178 -20.00 -1.19 -22.11
CA PHE A 178 -21.23 -0.63 -21.52
C PHE A 178 -21.84 0.44 -22.43
N ARG A 179 -21.06 1.29 -23.11
CA ARG A 179 -21.57 2.27 -24.09
C ARG A 179 -22.35 1.60 -25.22
N ILE A 180 -21.88 0.46 -25.72
CA ILE A 180 -22.55 -0.29 -26.79
C ILE A 180 -23.81 -0.99 -26.28
N THR A 181 -23.78 -1.46 -25.03
CA THR A 181 -24.90 -2.20 -24.41
C THR A 181 -26.03 -1.27 -23.93
N ASP A 182 -25.71 -0.05 -23.52
CA ASP A 182 -26.66 0.94 -22.98
C ASP A 182 -27.38 1.75 -24.08
N ALA A 183 -26.97 1.57 -25.34
CA ALA A 183 -27.68 2.17 -26.48
C ALA A 183 -29.07 1.53 -26.62
N GLU A 184 -30.12 2.27 -26.28
CA GLU A 184 -31.52 1.83 -26.37
C GLU A 184 -31.90 1.49 -27.82
N GLY A 185 -31.87 0.21 -28.18
CA GLY A 185 -32.25 -0.27 -29.52
C GLY A 185 -31.66 -1.63 -29.89
N LYS A 186 -32.08 -2.18 -31.03
CA LYS A 186 -31.42 -3.35 -31.62
C LYS A 186 -30.02 -2.94 -32.08
N LEU A 187 -28.98 -3.56 -31.52
CA LEU A 187 -27.60 -3.30 -31.93
C LEU A 187 -27.43 -3.54 -33.44
N SER A 188 -26.66 -2.67 -34.09
CA SER A 188 -26.25 -2.89 -35.47
C SER A 188 -25.36 -4.14 -35.56
N SER A 189 -25.36 -4.83 -36.71
CA SER A 189 -24.47 -5.97 -36.96
C SER A 189 -23.00 -5.64 -36.69
N ARG A 190 -22.58 -4.40 -37.01
CA ARG A 190 -21.22 -3.91 -36.72
C ARG A 190 -20.95 -3.80 -35.23
N ASP A 191 -21.90 -3.24 -34.47
CA ASP A 191 -21.74 -3.02 -33.04
C ASP A 191 -21.77 -4.35 -32.26
N GLN A 192 -22.50 -5.35 -32.77
CA GLN A 192 -22.50 -6.73 -32.28
C GLN A 192 -21.16 -7.44 -32.48
N GLU A 193 -20.53 -7.29 -33.64
CA GLU A 193 -19.18 -7.81 -33.90
C GLU A 193 -18.12 -7.13 -33.03
N ASP A 194 -18.22 -5.80 -32.87
CA ASP A 194 -17.29 -5.04 -32.05
C ASP A 194 -17.47 -5.35 -30.56
N LEU A 195 -18.70 -5.54 -30.08
CA LEU A 195 -18.99 -6.03 -28.73
C LEU A 195 -18.35 -7.40 -28.48
N ALA A 196 -18.45 -8.33 -29.44
CA ALA A 196 -17.81 -9.65 -29.33
C ALA A 196 -16.28 -9.55 -29.26
N LYS A 197 -15.66 -8.69 -30.08
CA LYS A 197 -14.21 -8.43 -30.03
C LYS A 197 -13.80 -7.81 -28.69
N TYR A 198 -14.53 -6.81 -28.19
CA TYR A 198 -14.22 -6.14 -26.94
C TYR A 198 -14.39 -7.06 -25.74
N LEU A 199 -15.46 -7.86 -25.68
CA LEU A 199 -15.66 -8.86 -24.62
C LEU A 199 -14.58 -9.94 -24.64
N GLY A 200 -14.24 -10.48 -25.82
CA GLY A 200 -13.16 -11.46 -25.95
C GLY A 200 -11.82 -10.89 -25.50
N LYS A 201 -11.49 -9.65 -25.90
CA LYS A 201 -10.26 -8.96 -25.48
C LYS A 201 -10.26 -8.66 -23.98
N TYR A 202 -11.38 -8.22 -23.42
CA TYR A 202 -11.54 -7.97 -21.99
C TYR A 202 -11.28 -9.24 -21.17
N VAL A 203 -11.96 -10.34 -21.51
CA VAL A 203 -11.79 -11.63 -20.82
C VAL A 203 -10.35 -12.16 -20.95
N GLY A 204 -9.70 -11.90 -22.08
CA GLY A 204 -8.30 -12.28 -22.32
C GLY A 204 -7.33 -11.55 -21.41
N LEU A 205 -7.39 -10.21 -21.42
CA LEU A 205 -6.55 -9.34 -20.59
C LEU A 205 -6.81 -9.55 -19.10
N TRP A 206 -8.07 -9.74 -18.72
CA TRP A 206 -8.43 -10.04 -17.33
C TRP A 206 -7.81 -11.36 -16.88
N ARG A 207 -7.91 -12.42 -17.69
CA ARG A 207 -7.33 -13.73 -17.35
C ARG A 207 -5.82 -13.65 -17.18
N GLU A 208 -5.14 -13.03 -18.14
CA GLU A 208 -3.68 -12.86 -18.11
C GLU A 208 -3.24 -12.06 -16.90
N GLY A 209 -3.87 -10.90 -16.65
CA GLY A 209 -3.55 -10.06 -15.50
C GLY A 209 -3.81 -10.73 -14.14
N VAL A 210 -4.92 -11.47 -14.00
CA VAL A 210 -5.22 -12.21 -12.76
C VAL A 210 -4.25 -13.38 -12.58
N TYR A 211 -3.90 -14.10 -13.66
CA TYR A 211 -2.94 -15.21 -13.60
C TYR A 211 -1.52 -14.74 -13.25
N ASP A 212 -1.06 -13.64 -13.86
CA ASP A 212 0.24 -13.02 -13.52
C ASP A 212 0.27 -12.57 -12.06
N LEU A 213 -0.85 -12.05 -11.55
CA LEU A 213 -0.99 -11.67 -10.15
C LEU A 213 -0.90 -12.84 -9.19
N ILE A 214 -1.61 -13.93 -9.52
CA ILE A 214 -1.59 -15.16 -8.73
C ILE A 214 -0.18 -15.74 -8.70
N THR A 215 0.47 -15.90 -9.86
CA THR A 215 1.81 -16.48 -9.95
C THR A 215 2.87 -15.62 -9.24
N GLN A 216 2.77 -14.28 -9.33
CA GLN A 216 3.61 -13.37 -8.54
C GLN A 216 3.36 -13.54 -7.05
N TYR A 217 2.09 -13.59 -6.62
CA TYR A 217 1.75 -13.77 -5.21
C TYR A 217 2.25 -15.12 -4.66
N GLU A 218 2.05 -16.21 -5.41
CA GLU A 218 2.55 -17.54 -5.07
C GLU A 218 4.09 -17.54 -4.95
N SER A 219 4.78 -16.90 -5.89
CA SER A 219 6.24 -16.77 -5.87
C SER A 219 6.77 -15.96 -4.70
N ILE A 220 6.07 -14.89 -4.30
CA ILE A 220 6.53 -13.94 -3.28
C ILE A 220 6.17 -14.42 -1.87
N PHE A 221 4.95 -14.90 -1.66
CA PHE A 221 4.42 -15.18 -0.32
C PHE A 221 4.23 -16.65 0.00
N LEU A 222 4.13 -17.54 -1.01
CA LEU A 222 3.82 -18.96 -0.80
C LEU A 222 5.00 -19.90 -1.06
N THR A 223 6.08 -19.41 -1.68
CA THR A 223 7.26 -20.22 -2.04
C THR A 223 8.28 -20.31 -0.90
N HIS A 224 8.14 -19.53 0.18
CA HIS A 224 9.05 -19.55 1.33
C HIS A 224 8.56 -20.54 2.40
N PRO A 225 9.22 -21.70 2.59
CA PRO A 225 8.74 -22.77 3.46
C PRO A 225 9.16 -22.60 4.94
N LEU A 226 9.59 -21.40 5.37
CA LEU A 226 10.31 -21.23 6.64
C LEU A 226 9.49 -20.71 7.82
N GLN A 227 8.16 -20.56 7.72
CA GLN A 227 7.35 -20.15 8.88
C GLN A 227 6.12 -21.06 9.08
N ASP A 228 6.28 -22.04 9.97
CA ASP A 228 5.22 -22.85 10.54
C ASP A 228 4.17 -21.95 11.24
N ALA A 229 3.06 -21.63 10.56
CA ALA A 229 1.70 -21.38 11.09
C ALA A 229 0.81 -20.46 10.21
N SER A 230 1.39 -19.62 9.33
CA SER A 230 0.64 -18.64 8.52
C SER A 230 0.17 -19.06 7.09
N PRO A 231 0.55 -20.21 6.49
CA PRO A 231 0.30 -20.42 5.06
C PRO A 231 -1.20 -20.53 4.74
N MET A 232 -2.02 -21.05 5.66
CA MET A 232 -3.44 -21.26 5.41
C MET A 232 -4.22 -19.94 5.28
N LYS A 233 -3.83 -18.90 6.02
CA LYS A 233 -4.41 -17.55 5.89
C LYS A 233 -4.02 -16.90 4.57
N LEU A 234 -2.76 -17.00 4.16
CA LEU A 234 -2.27 -16.42 2.91
C LEU A 234 -2.89 -17.11 1.68
N HIS A 235 -3.09 -18.44 1.72
CA HIS A 235 -3.84 -19.17 0.68
C HIS A 235 -5.33 -18.79 0.69
N ALA A 236 -5.94 -18.62 1.87
CA ALA A 236 -7.33 -18.18 1.98
C ALA A 236 -7.51 -16.75 1.44
N LEU A 237 -6.54 -15.86 1.68
CA LEU A 237 -6.53 -14.49 1.15
C LEU A 237 -6.50 -14.52 -0.38
N LEU A 238 -5.61 -15.31 -0.99
CA LEU A 238 -5.52 -15.48 -2.44
C LEU A 238 -6.84 -16.00 -3.02
N THR A 239 -7.42 -17.03 -2.42
CA THR A 239 -8.70 -17.61 -2.86
C THR A 239 -9.83 -16.56 -2.77
N THR A 240 -9.88 -15.82 -1.66
CA THR A 240 -10.87 -14.75 -1.44
C THR A 240 -10.70 -13.61 -2.44
N TYR A 241 -9.46 -13.25 -2.77
CA TYR A 241 -9.12 -12.25 -3.77
C TYR A 241 -9.59 -12.65 -5.17
N VAL A 242 -9.30 -13.88 -5.61
CA VAL A 242 -9.73 -14.36 -6.94
C VAL A 242 -11.25 -14.34 -7.06
N LEU A 243 -11.97 -14.74 -6.00
CA LEU A 243 -13.42 -14.64 -5.93
C LEU A 243 -13.92 -13.19 -5.94
N HIS A 244 -13.23 -12.29 -5.23
CA HIS A 244 -13.53 -10.86 -5.21
C HIS A 244 -13.42 -10.26 -6.62
N VAL A 245 -12.28 -10.43 -7.28
CA VAL A 245 -11.99 -9.90 -8.62
C VAL A 245 -12.95 -10.48 -9.66
N PHE A 246 -13.29 -11.77 -9.57
CA PHE A 246 -14.33 -12.37 -10.41
C PHE A 246 -15.68 -11.65 -10.21
N ARG A 247 -16.09 -11.43 -8.95
CA ARG A 247 -17.37 -10.79 -8.61
C ARG A 247 -17.44 -9.32 -9.00
N THR A 248 -16.34 -8.58 -8.88
CA THR A 248 -16.33 -7.12 -9.11
C THR A 248 -16.04 -6.74 -10.55
N GLN A 249 -15.27 -7.54 -11.28
CA GLN A 249 -14.81 -7.19 -12.64
C GLN A 249 -15.51 -8.02 -13.73
N LEU A 250 -15.61 -9.35 -13.55
CA LEU A 250 -16.12 -10.25 -14.58
C LEU A 250 -17.65 -10.45 -14.48
N LEU A 251 -18.17 -10.71 -13.28
CA LEU A 251 -19.59 -10.97 -13.05
C LEU A 251 -20.53 -9.85 -13.55
N PRO A 252 -20.21 -8.54 -13.44
CA PRO A 252 -21.08 -7.49 -13.98
C PRO A 252 -21.23 -7.52 -15.50
N LEU A 253 -20.31 -8.17 -16.23
CA LEU A 253 -20.44 -8.39 -17.68
C LEU A 253 -21.34 -9.59 -18.01
N LEU A 254 -21.52 -10.49 -17.05
CA LEU A 254 -22.29 -11.74 -17.20
C LEU A 254 -23.71 -11.63 -16.64
N VAL A 255 -23.90 -10.84 -15.58
CA VAL A 255 -25.16 -10.71 -14.86
C VAL A 255 -25.56 -9.24 -14.84
N SER A 256 -26.81 -8.96 -15.20
CA SER A 256 -27.34 -7.62 -15.08
C SER A 256 -27.71 -7.34 -13.62
N ILE A 257 -26.94 -6.47 -12.97
CA ILE A 257 -27.24 -5.99 -11.62
C ILE A 257 -27.90 -4.59 -11.68
N HIS A 258 -27.69 -3.84 -12.77
CA HIS A 258 -28.14 -2.44 -12.88
C HIS A 258 -28.75 -2.03 -14.24
N SER A 259 -28.65 -2.83 -15.31
CA SER A 259 -29.14 -2.49 -16.66
C SER A 259 -30.32 -3.37 -17.09
N SER A 260 -31.03 -2.98 -18.16
CA SER A 260 -32.14 -3.76 -18.72
C SER A 260 -31.68 -5.10 -19.31
N GLN A 261 -30.41 -5.24 -19.71
CA GLN A 261 -29.83 -6.47 -20.29
C GLN A 261 -28.32 -6.62 -19.94
N PRO A 262 -27.82 -7.84 -19.64
CA PRO A 262 -26.39 -8.06 -19.46
C PRO A 262 -25.65 -8.02 -20.81
N PRO A 263 -24.41 -7.50 -20.90
CA PRO A 263 -23.65 -7.41 -22.16
C PRO A 263 -23.51 -8.73 -22.91
N ILE A 264 -23.40 -9.85 -22.20
CA ILE A 264 -23.35 -11.19 -22.81
C ILE A 264 -24.65 -11.60 -23.51
N ALA A 265 -25.82 -11.07 -23.11
CA ALA A 265 -27.09 -11.36 -23.75
C ALA A 265 -27.34 -10.52 -25.02
N SER A 266 -26.56 -9.45 -25.21
CA SER A 266 -26.58 -8.61 -26.41
C SER A 266 -25.67 -9.14 -27.53
N LEU A 267 -24.96 -10.24 -27.29
CA LEU A 267 -24.05 -10.87 -28.23
C LEU A 267 -24.81 -11.66 -29.31
N PRO A 268 -24.32 -11.69 -30.56
CA PRO A 268 -24.85 -12.60 -31.57
C PRO A 268 -24.58 -14.06 -31.17
N MET A 269 -25.52 -14.93 -31.51
CA MET A 269 -25.47 -16.35 -31.18
C MET A 269 -24.23 -17.07 -31.73
N SER A 270 -23.68 -16.60 -32.86
CA SER A 270 -22.46 -17.13 -33.48
C SER A 270 -21.18 -16.86 -32.67
N ALA A 271 -21.12 -15.78 -31.90
CA ALA A 271 -19.96 -15.38 -31.12
C ALA A 271 -19.94 -15.99 -29.71
N LEU A 272 -21.10 -16.42 -29.21
CA LEU A 272 -21.27 -16.95 -27.86
C LEU A 272 -20.41 -18.21 -27.59
N PRO A 273 -20.32 -19.22 -28.48
CA PRO A 273 -19.50 -20.42 -28.23
C PRO A 273 -18.01 -20.13 -28.03
N SER A 274 -17.47 -19.16 -28.78
CA SER A 274 -16.07 -18.73 -28.67
C SER A 274 -15.81 -18.11 -27.30
N LEU A 275 -16.67 -17.18 -26.87
CA LEU A 275 -16.58 -16.54 -25.56
C LEU A 275 -16.75 -17.55 -24.41
N VAL A 276 -17.70 -18.49 -24.53
CA VAL A 276 -17.90 -19.57 -23.55
C VAL A 276 -16.66 -20.45 -23.43
N THR A 277 -16.02 -20.79 -24.55
CA THR A 277 -14.77 -21.57 -24.56
C THR A 277 -13.68 -20.80 -23.83
N GLN A 278 -13.52 -19.51 -24.12
CA GLN A 278 -12.53 -18.66 -23.45
C GLN A 278 -12.79 -18.55 -21.94
N LEU A 279 -14.04 -18.33 -21.53
CA LEU A 279 -14.44 -18.26 -20.13
C LEU A 279 -14.27 -19.60 -19.39
N THR A 280 -14.52 -20.71 -20.07
CA THR A 280 -14.29 -22.07 -19.53
C THR A 280 -12.80 -22.33 -19.33
N TYR A 281 -11.96 -21.89 -20.26
CA TYR A 281 -10.51 -21.93 -20.10
C TYR A 281 -10.04 -21.04 -18.94
N CYS A 282 -10.58 -19.82 -18.80
CA CYS A 282 -10.30 -18.96 -17.65
C CYS A 282 -10.66 -19.65 -16.32
N ALA A 283 -11.83 -20.29 -16.25
CA ALA A 283 -12.26 -21.02 -15.06
C ALA A 283 -11.37 -22.24 -14.77
N ALA A 284 -10.86 -22.91 -15.80
CA ALA A 284 -9.92 -24.02 -15.64
C ALA A 284 -8.54 -23.58 -15.14
N ALA A 285 -8.01 -22.46 -15.66
CA ALA A 285 -6.74 -21.90 -15.21
C ALA A 285 -6.81 -21.47 -13.73
N LEU A 286 -7.92 -20.89 -13.30
CA LEU A 286 -8.12 -20.42 -11.93
C LEU A 286 -8.53 -21.53 -10.95
N ALA A 287 -9.02 -22.67 -11.45
CA ALA A 287 -9.36 -23.83 -10.62
C ALA A 287 -8.12 -24.45 -9.93
N CYS A 288 -6.94 -24.36 -10.55
CA CYS A 288 -5.68 -24.83 -9.96
C CYS A 288 -5.34 -24.12 -8.64
N VAL A 289 -5.88 -22.92 -8.44
CA VAL A 289 -5.63 -22.02 -7.30
C VAL A 289 -6.76 -22.13 -6.27
N GLY A 290 -7.68 -23.09 -6.44
CA GLY A 290 -8.82 -23.30 -5.53
C GLY A 290 -10.05 -22.44 -5.81
N ALA A 291 -10.05 -21.63 -6.88
CA ALA A 291 -11.18 -20.78 -7.26
C ALA A 291 -11.99 -21.39 -8.41
N GLU A 292 -13.01 -22.19 -8.09
CA GLU A 292 -13.92 -22.76 -9.08
C GLU A 292 -15.23 -21.95 -9.23
N PHE A 293 -15.42 -21.32 -10.38
CA PHE A 293 -16.65 -20.55 -10.70
C PHE A 293 -17.41 -21.07 -11.92
N ARG A 294 -17.11 -22.30 -12.39
CA ARG A 294 -17.74 -22.94 -13.56
C ARG A 294 -19.26 -23.04 -13.43
N SER A 295 -19.78 -23.33 -12.25
CA SER A 295 -21.23 -23.44 -11.99
C SER A 295 -21.96 -22.10 -12.12
N THR A 296 -21.33 -21.01 -11.67
CA THR A 296 -21.84 -19.65 -11.85
C THR A 296 -21.78 -19.24 -13.31
N LEU A 297 -20.67 -19.55 -14.00
CA LEU A 297 -20.53 -19.33 -15.43
C LEU A 297 -21.63 -20.03 -16.24
N ALA A 298 -21.86 -21.32 -15.97
CA ALA A 298 -22.86 -22.12 -16.65
C ALA A 298 -24.27 -21.53 -16.48
N ARG A 299 -24.61 -21.07 -15.26
CA ARG A 299 -25.88 -20.38 -15.00
C ARG A 299 -26.00 -19.07 -15.79
N CYS A 300 -24.96 -18.25 -15.83
CA CYS A 300 -24.96 -17.00 -16.60
C CYS A 300 -25.12 -17.24 -18.11
N VAL A 301 -24.37 -18.20 -18.66
CA VAL A 301 -24.43 -18.57 -20.08
C VAL A 301 -25.80 -19.13 -20.43
N ASN A 302 -26.38 -19.99 -19.60
CA ASN A 302 -27.72 -20.53 -19.82
C ASN A 302 -28.79 -19.41 -19.81
N ASN A 303 -28.65 -18.45 -18.90
CA ASN A 303 -29.54 -17.29 -18.88
C ASN A 303 -29.39 -16.44 -20.14
N ALA A 304 -28.16 -16.11 -20.55
CA ALA A 304 -27.89 -15.37 -21.77
C ALA A 304 -28.46 -16.08 -23.01
N ASN A 305 -28.24 -17.40 -23.11
CA ASN A 305 -28.76 -18.23 -24.19
C ASN A 305 -30.30 -18.21 -24.24
N ARG A 306 -30.98 -18.27 -23.09
CA ARG A 306 -32.45 -18.14 -23.01
C ARG A 306 -32.94 -16.76 -23.44
N PHE A 307 -32.21 -15.69 -23.10
CA PHE A 307 -32.57 -14.33 -23.52
C PHE A 307 -32.40 -14.17 -25.03
N ILE A 308 -31.25 -14.60 -25.57
CA ILE A 308 -30.95 -14.55 -27.01
C ILE A 308 -31.96 -15.42 -27.77
N SER A 309 -32.23 -16.65 -27.32
CA SER A 309 -33.20 -17.54 -27.96
C SER A 309 -34.60 -16.94 -27.98
N ASN A 310 -35.06 -16.35 -26.87
CA ASN A 310 -36.37 -15.71 -26.82
C ASN A 310 -36.45 -14.47 -27.73
N PHE A 311 -35.35 -13.73 -27.86
CA PHE A 311 -35.27 -12.60 -28.78
C PHE A 311 -35.30 -13.07 -30.23
N GLU A 312 -34.41 -14.00 -30.61
CA GLU A 312 -34.27 -14.57 -31.94
C GLU A 312 -35.50 -15.36 -32.39
N TRP A 313 -36.24 -16.04 -31.50
CA TRP A 313 -37.49 -16.71 -31.88
C TRP A 313 -38.63 -15.72 -32.15
N ASN A 314 -38.66 -14.61 -31.42
CA ASN A 314 -39.71 -13.61 -31.56
C ASN A 314 -39.49 -12.69 -32.77
N THR A 315 -38.26 -12.55 -33.25
CA THR A 315 -37.94 -11.73 -34.45
C THR A 315 -38.57 -12.24 -35.75
N PRO A 316 -38.42 -13.51 -36.19
CA PRO A 316 -39.03 -14.00 -37.42
C PRO A 316 -40.56 -14.05 -37.33
N ILE A 317 -41.11 -14.30 -36.12
CA ILE A 317 -42.56 -14.25 -35.90
C ILE A 317 -43.07 -12.81 -36.08
N LYS A 318 -42.35 -11.81 -35.55
CA LYS A 318 -42.70 -10.39 -35.74
C LYS A 318 -42.53 -9.95 -37.19
N ASN A 319 -41.40 -10.28 -37.83
CA ASN A 319 -41.14 -9.96 -39.23
C ASN A 319 -42.18 -10.61 -40.17
N SER A 320 -42.56 -11.86 -39.94
CA SER A 320 -43.59 -12.55 -40.73
C SER A 320 -44.98 -11.92 -40.53
N ARG A 321 -45.30 -11.43 -39.33
CA ARG A 321 -46.52 -10.67 -39.06
C ARG A 321 -46.48 -9.29 -39.68
N ASP A 322 -45.39 -8.56 -39.54
CA ASP A 322 -45.23 -7.21 -40.10
C ASP A 322 -45.22 -7.23 -41.63
N THR A 323 -44.65 -8.27 -42.26
CA THR A 323 -44.74 -8.47 -43.71
C THR A 323 -46.15 -8.86 -44.17
N LEU A 324 -46.90 -9.59 -43.32
CA LEU A 324 -48.29 -9.95 -43.57
C LEU A 324 -49.25 -8.77 -43.38
N ASP A 325 -49.00 -7.92 -42.39
CA ASP A 325 -49.84 -6.77 -42.01
C ASP A 325 -49.45 -5.48 -42.73
N SER A 326 -48.19 -5.34 -43.19
CA SER A 326 -47.77 -4.20 -43.99
C SER A 326 -48.45 -4.25 -45.38
N PRO A 327 -49.27 -3.25 -45.74
CA PRO A 327 -49.68 -3.07 -47.10
C PRO A 327 -48.44 -2.60 -47.87
N THR A 328 -47.76 -3.51 -48.56
CA THR A 328 -46.77 -3.14 -49.57
C THR A 328 -47.39 -2.08 -50.49
N ALA A 329 -46.60 -1.14 -51.02
CA ALA A 329 -47.11 -0.11 -51.93
C ALA A 329 -47.91 -0.72 -53.10
N GLU A 330 -47.61 -1.97 -53.47
CA GLU A 330 -48.36 -2.80 -54.43
C GLU A 330 -49.76 -3.22 -53.95
N ARG A 331 -49.93 -3.59 -52.66
CA ARG A 331 -51.24 -3.94 -52.06
C ARG A 331 -52.25 -2.79 -52.05
N LYS A 332 -51.77 -1.53 -52.05
CA LYS A 332 -52.60 -0.33 -52.12
C LYS A 332 -53.01 0.05 -53.54
N VAL A 333 -52.22 -0.34 -54.55
CA VAL A 333 -52.44 0.05 -55.95
C VAL A 333 -53.24 -1.01 -56.72
N ASN A 334 -53.13 -2.30 -56.36
CA ASN A 334 -53.99 -3.37 -56.90
C ASN A 334 -54.32 -4.40 -55.80
N PRO A 335 -55.60 -4.59 -55.41
CA PRO A 335 -56.00 -5.64 -54.46
C PRO A 335 -55.95 -7.00 -55.17
N HIS A 336 -54.75 -7.55 -55.33
CA HIS A 336 -54.60 -8.90 -55.87
C HIS A 336 -55.11 -9.93 -54.86
N SER A 337 -55.76 -11.00 -55.36
CA SER A 337 -56.25 -12.10 -54.54
C SER A 337 -55.11 -12.71 -53.72
N PRO A 338 -55.38 -13.27 -52.51
CA PRO A 338 -54.33 -13.81 -51.65
C PRO A 338 -53.39 -14.82 -52.33
N SER A 339 -53.90 -15.54 -53.32
CA SER A 339 -53.14 -16.48 -54.17
C SER A 339 -51.99 -15.84 -54.95
N ALA A 340 -52.10 -14.57 -55.36
CA ALA A 340 -51.12 -13.92 -56.23
C ALA A 340 -49.81 -13.53 -55.52
N TRP A 341 -49.82 -13.40 -54.19
CA TRP A 341 -48.64 -13.08 -53.39
C TRP A 341 -48.14 -14.26 -52.54
N LEU A 342 -49.02 -15.21 -52.21
CA LEU A 342 -48.65 -16.43 -51.48
C LEU A 342 -47.92 -17.45 -52.35
N LEU A 343 -48.23 -17.49 -53.65
CA LEU A 343 -47.70 -18.47 -54.59
C LEU A 343 -46.64 -17.85 -55.49
N THR A 344 -45.65 -18.64 -55.91
CA THR A 344 -44.74 -18.24 -56.99
C THR A 344 -45.50 -18.13 -58.32
N LYS A 345 -45.02 -17.29 -59.25
CA LYS A 345 -45.67 -17.10 -60.57
C LYS A 345 -45.87 -18.43 -61.32
N GLU A 346 -44.91 -19.33 -61.18
CA GLU A 346 -44.93 -20.69 -61.74
C GLU A 346 -46.03 -21.58 -61.11
N ALA A 347 -46.26 -21.46 -59.80
CA ALA A 347 -47.31 -22.21 -59.11
C ALA A 347 -48.72 -21.68 -59.44
N LEU A 348 -48.84 -20.36 -59.67
CA LEU A 348 -50.09 -19.72 -60.07
C LEU A 348 -50.51 -20.08 -61.51
N GLU A 349 -49.55 -20.22 -62.42
CA GLU A 349 -49.77 -20.60 -63.82
C GLU A 349 -50.14 -22.09 -63.99
N SER A 350 -49.69 -22.95 -63.07
CA SER A 350 -49.87 -24.40 -63.18
C SER A 350 -51.21 -24.94 -62.67
N ASN A 351 -52.02 -24.17 -61.91
CA ASN A 351 -53.33 -24.55 -61.33
C ASN A 351 -53.40 -25.89 -60.56
N HIS A 352 -52.27 -26.59 -60.34
CA HIS A 352 -52.19 -27.84 -59.61
C HIS A 352 -51.50 -27.59 -58.27
N LEU A 353 -52.25 -27.67 -57.15
CA LEU A 353 -51.63 -27.73 -55.83
C LEU A 353 -50.74 -28.98 -55.76
N PRO A 354 -49.49 -28.89 -55.27
CA PRO A 354 -48.64 -30.07 -55.11
C PRO A 354 -49.36 -31.04 -54.17
N SER A 355 -49.81 -32.19 -54.70
CA SER A 355 -50.37 -33.25 -53.87
C SER A 355 -49.25 -33.84 -53.01
N SER A 356 -49.53 -34.02 -51.71
CA SER A 356 -48.63 -34.63 -50.73
C SER A 356 -48.37 -36.10 -51.06
N SER A 357 -47.53 -36.34 -52.07
CA SER A 357 -47.01 -37.68 -52.36
C SER A 357 -45.71 -37.87 -51.58
N SER A 358 -45.84 -38.63 -50.51
CA SER A 358 -44.82 -38.90 -49.50
C SER A 358 -43.84 -39.96 -49.97
N THR A 359 -42.67 -39.57 -50.48
CA THR A 359 -41.41 -40.36 -50.42
C THR A 359 -40.19 -39.45 -50.70
N VAL A 360 -39.99 -38.39 -49.92
CA VAL A 360 -38.73 -37.63 -49.97
C VAL A 360 -37.92 -38.01 -48.71
N PRO A 361 -36.63 -38.37 -48.83
CA PRO A 361 -35.79 -38.60 -47.65
C PRO A 361 -35.80 -37.36 -46.75
N SER A 362 -35.81 -37.59 -45.43
CA SER A 362 -36.02 -36.61 -44.35
C SER A 362 -35.07 -35.41 -44.30
N HIS A 363 -34.12 -35.31 -45.24
CA HIS A 363 -33.08 -34.29 -45.29
C HIS A 363 -33.24 -33.29 -46.45
N ASN A 364 -34.19 -33.48 -47.36
CA ASN A 364 -34.47 -32.55 -48.47
C ASN A 364 -35.71 -31.69 -48.17
N PRO A 365 -35.70 -30.40 -48.56
CA PRO A 365 -36.84 -29.52 -48.34
C PRO A 365 -38.09 -30.02 -49.10
N PRO A 366 -39.28 -30.06 -48.47
CA PRO A 366 -40.53 -30.41 -49.12
C PRO A 366 -40.81 -29.52 -50.34
N SER A 367 -41.11 -30.13 -51.50
CA SER A 367 -41.45 -29.41 -52.74
C SER A 367 -42.67 -28.50 -52.62
N LEU A 368 -43.55 -28.77 -51.64
CA LEU A 368 -44.69 -27.92 -51.30
C LEU A 368 -44.25 -26.54 -50.77
N LEU A 369 -43.17 -26.45 -50.00
CA LEU A 369 -42.68 -25.17 -49.48
C LEU A 369 -42.15 -24.28 -50.60
N THR A 370 -41.60 -24.86 -51.67
CA THR A 370 -41.11 -24.11 -52.85
C THR A 370 -42.22 -23.35 -53.56
N SER A 371 -43.47 -23.85 -53.52
CA SER A 371 -44.62 -23.14 -54.09
C SER A 371 -45.09 -21.95 -53.26
N TYR A 372 -44.75 -21.88 -51.96
CA TYR A 372 -45.17 -20.83 -51.04
C TYR A 372 -43.97 -20.00 -50.54
N LEU A 373 -43.61 -18.95 -51.29
CA LEU A 373 -42.39 -18.17 -51.04
C LEU A 373 -42.32 -17.56 -49.62
N PRO A 374 -43.37 -16.92 -49.07
CA PRO A 374 -43.30 -16.35 -47.72
C PRO A 374 -43.13 -17.42 -46.62
N LEU A 375 -43.73 -18.60 -46.81
CA LEU A 375 -43.62 -19.72 -45.86
C LEU A 375 -42.24 -20.37 -45.92
N ALA A 376 -41.64 -20.49 -47.12
CA ALA A 376 -40.28 -20.97 -47.29
C ALA A 376 -39.26 -20.03 -46.62
N ILE A 377 -39.44 -18.71 -46.75
CA ILE A 377 -38.59 -17.70 -46.09
C ILE A 377 -38.70 -17.86 -44.56
N HIS A 378 -39.92 -17.92 -44.02
CA HIS A 378 -40.11 -18.11 -42.59
C HIS A 378 -39.52 -19.43 -42.07
N ALA A 379 -39.70 -20.54 -42.81
CA ALA A 379 -39.13 -21.83 -42.44
C ALA A 379 -37.59 -21.79 -42.44
N ASN A 380 -36.96 -21.11 -43.41
CA ASN A 380 -35.52 -20.92 -43.45
C ASN A 380 -35.02 -20.07 -42.27
N GLU A 381 -35.73 -18.99 -41.92
CA GLU A 381 -35.40 -18.18 -40.73
C GLU A 381 -35.49 -19.02 -39.43
N VAL A 382 -36.51 -19.86 -39.30
CA VAL A 382 -36.65 -20.78 -38.14
C VAL A 382 -35.51 -21.81 -38.11
N ILE A 383 -35.13 -22.38 -39.26
CA ILE A 383 -34.01 -23.32 -39.35
C ILE A 383 -32.69 -22.63 -39.00
N GLU A 384 -32.50 -21.37 -39.38
CA GLU A 384 -31.32 -20.58 -39.04
C GLU A 384 -31.21 -20.36 -37.52
N VAL A 385 -32.32 -20.02 -36.84
CA VAL A 385 -32.39 -19.93 -35.38
C VAL A 385 -32.14 -21.29 -34.72
N LEU A 386 -32.67 -22.40 -35.26
CA LEU A 386 -32.40 -23.74 -34.73
C LEU A 386 -30.94 -24.15 -34.91
N ASN A 387 -30.31 -23.76 -36.02
CA ASN A 387 -28.88 -24.00 -36.27
C ASN A 387 -28.00 -23.14 -35.35
N SER A 388 -28.37 -21.89 -35.08
CA SER A 388 -27.68 -21.03 -34.12
C SER A 388 -27.79 -21.59 -32.69
N LEU A 389 -28.98 -22.07 -32.31
CA LEU A 389 -29.23 -22.75 -31.03
C LEU A 389 -28.47 -24.04 -30.87
N ARG A 390 -28.25 -24.80 -31.96
CA ARG A 390 -27.44 -26.03 -31.92
C ARG A 390 -26.00 -25.73 -31.50
N ALA A 391 -25.42 -24.63 -31.98
CA ALA A 391 -24.06 -24.21 -31.60
C ALA A 391 -23.97 -23.78 -30.13
N CYS A 392 -25.08 -23.29 -29.58
CA CYS A 392 -25.23 -22.87 -28.19
C CYS A 392 -25.93 -23.92 -27.31
N ALA A 393 -26.18 -25.12 -27.84
CA ALA A 393 -26.81 -26.19 -27.09
C ALA A 393 -26.01 -26.38 -25.80
N PRO A 394 -26.68 -26.44 -24.64
CA PRO A 394 -26.01 -26.32 -23.37
C PRO A 394 -24.97 -27.43 -23.28
N ILE A 395 -23.69 -27.03 -23.34
CA ILE A 395 -22.54 -27.89 -23.03
C ILE A 395 -22.69 -28.47 -21.60
N SER A 396 -23.57 -27.86 -20.78
CA SER A 396 -24.09 -28.39 -19.52
C SER A 396 -24.75 -29.78 -19.62
N ALA A 397 -25.14 -30.27 -20.80
CA ALA A 397 -25.70 -31.61 -20.98
C ALA A 397 -24.71 -32.62 -21.59
N ALA A 398 -23.62 -32.17 -22.24
CA ALA A 398 -22.72 -33.04 -23.00
C ALA A 398 -21.38 -33.36 -22.30
N ARG A 399 -21.02 -32.64 -21.23
CA ARG A 399 -19.97 -33.08 -20.30
C ARG A 399 -20.55 -33.15 -18.91
N GLY A 400 -20.73 -34.40 -18.46
CA GLY A 400 -21.37 -34.75 -17.21
C GLY A 400 -20.87 -33.91 -16.04
N TYR A 401 -21.85 -33.49 -15.25
CA TYR A 401 -21.73 -33.44 -13.81
C TYR A 401 -21.05 -34.72 -13.30
N THR A 402 -19.77 -34.63 -12.95
CA THR A 402 -19.11 -35.38 -11.88
C THR A 402 -17.95 -34.55 -11.39
#